data_AF-A0A6A6CGK7-F1
#
_entry.id   AF-A0A6A6CGK7-F1
#
_cell.length_a   1.000
_cell.length_b   1.000
_cell.length_c   1.000
_cell.angle_alpha   90.00
_cell.angle_beta   90.00
_cell.angle_gamma   90.00
#
_symmetry.space_group_name_H-M   'P 1'
#
loop_
_entity.id
_entity.type
_entity.pdbx_description
1 polymer ?
#
loop_
_entity_poly.entity_id
_entity_poly.type
_entity_poly.pdbx_seq_one_letter_code
_entity_poly.pdbx_strand_id
1 'polypeptide(L)'
;MQPSPILQKAIRRLALNTKQGPHNYYKGNRVGSHGRHTKWGGYVIDWAKVRTYVVPELSSFHLTPFVAMRIQKRRDNFAHTETGKATDGKEYIRKWKEEGGNM
;
A
#
# COMPACT_ATOMS: atom_id res chain seq x y z
N MET A 1 17.56 2.85 36.30
CA MET A 1 17.81 1.40 36.22
C MET A 1 18.95 1.19 35.22
N GLN A 2 20.14 0.80 35.66
CA GLN A 2 21.29 0.60 34.77
C GLN A 2 21.31 -0.86 34.29
N PRO A 3 21.47 -1.14 32.99
CA PRO A 3 21.52 -2.50 32.47
C PRO A 3 22.77 -3.24 32.96
N SER A 4 22.69 -4.56 33.14
CA SER A 4 23.81 -5.38 33.58
C SER A 4 24.96 -5.37 32.54
N PRO A 5 26.23 -5.54 32.96
CA PRO A 5 27.38 -5.37 32.06
C PRO A 5 27.37 -6.26 30.81
N ILE A 6 26.80 -7.48 30.91
CA ILE A 6 26.68 -8.42 29.78
C ILE A 6 25.63 -7.89 28.78
N LEU A 7 24.49 -7.42 29.29
CA LEU A 7 23.43 -6.84 28.46
C LEU A 7 23.89 -5.52 27.81
N GLN A 8 24.66 -4.71 28.54
CA GLN A 8 25.26 -3.48 28.02
C GLN A 8 26.22 -3.76 26.84
N LYS A 9 27.01 -4.85 26.89
CA LYS A 9 27.85 -5.29 25.77
C LYS A 9 27.04 -5.80 24.58
N ALA A 10 25.94 -6.51 24.83
CA ALA A 10 25.05 -7.02 23.77
C ALA A 10 24.32 -5.89 23.03
N ILE A 11 23.87 -4.85 23.75
CA ILE A 11 23.19 -3.68 23.18
C ILE A 11 24.10 -2.92 22.18
N ARG A 12 25.42 -2.90 22.37
CA ARG A 12 26.38 -2.22 21.48
C ARG A 12 26.46 -2.80 20.06
N ARG A 13 25.92 -4.01 19.82
CA ARG A 13 25.90 -4.66 18.50
C ARG A 13 24.54 -4.60 17.81
N LEU A 14 23.53 -4.00 18.45
CA LEU A 14 22.21 -3.83 17.85
C LEU A 14 22.21 -2.65 16.87
N ALA A 15 21.36 -2.72 15.85
CA ALA A 15 21.17 -1.60 14.94
C ALA A 15 20.62 -0.38 15.69
N LEU A 16 21.27 0.77 15.56
CA LEU A 16 20.85 2.01 16.21
C LEU A 16 19.44 2.42 15.80
N ASN A 17 18.62 2.80 16.77
CA ASN A 17 17.32 3.42 16.55
C ASN A 17 17.41 4.96 16.60
N THR A 18 16.29 5.63 16.34
CA THR A 18 16.20 7.10 16.30
C THR A 18 16.49 7.79 17.65
N LYS A 19 16.56 7.04 18.76
CA LYS A 19 16.71 7.54 20.14
C LYS A 19 18.06 7.21 20.77
N GLN A 20 18.92 6.46 20.08
CA GLN A 20 20.18 5.95 20.62
C GLN A 20 21.42 6.68 20.09
N GLY A 21 21.30 7.44 19.00
CA GLY A 21 22.43 8.13 18.38
C GLY A 21 22.79 9.46 19.05
N PRO A 22 24.01 9.98 18.79
CA PRO A 22 24.41 11.33 19.22
C PRO A 22 23.58 12.42 18.52
N HIS A 23 23.75 13.69 18.92
CA HIS A 23 22.96 14.83 18.43
C HIS A 23 22.82 14.91 16.90
N ASN A 24 23.86 14.54 16.14
CA ASN A 24 23.87 14.62 14.66
C ASN A 24 23.41 13.34 13.97
N TYR A 25 22.89 12.36 14.71
CA TYR A 25 22.39 11.12 14.14
C TYR A 25 20.92 11.25 13.78
N TYR A 26 20.63 11.31 12.48
CA TYR A 26 19.26 11.25 11.96
C TYR A 26 18.99 9.90 11.30
N LYS A 27 17.87 9.27 11.69
CA LYS A 27 17.35 8.06 11.04
C LYS A 27 15.88 8.26 10.70
N GLY A 28 15.54 8.12 9.42
CA GLY A 28 14.17 8.31 8.94
C GLY A 28 13.26 7.08 9.18
N ASN A 29 11.94 7.31 9.15
CA ASN A 29 10.91 6.27 9.32
C ASN A 29 10.24 5.86 8.00
N ARG A 30 10.96 5.96 6.87
CA ARG A 30 10.45 5.62 5.52
C ARG A 30 9.18 6.37 5.11
N VAL A 31 9.01 7.59 5.59
CA VAL A 31 7.87 8.43 5.20
C VAL A 31 7.92 8.86 3.73
N GLY A 32 9.06 8.72 3.04
CA GLY A 32 9.25 9.20 1.66
C GLY A 32 9.67 10.66 1.60
N SER A 33 10.17 11.11 0.44
CA SER A 33 10.52 12.51 0.22
C SER A 33 9.32 13.26 -0.37
N HIS A 34 8.90 14.34 0.30
CA HIS A 34 7.75 15.17 -0.12
C HIS A 34 8.20 16.52 -0.67
N GLY A 35 9.48 16.68 -1.01
CA GLY A 35 10.06 17.98 -1.33
C GLY A 35 11.58 17.97 -1.36
N ARG A 36 12.19 19.11 -1.02
CA ARG A 36 13.65 19.25 -0.89
C ARG A 36 14.05 20.16 0.26
N HIS A 37 15.25 19.92 0.80
CA HIS A 37 15.90 20.87 1.68
C HIS A 37 16.36 22.12 0.90
N THR A 38 16.41 23.25 1.59
CA THR A 38 16.97 24.51 1.08
C THR A 38 18.42 24.67 1.52
N LYS A 39 19.16 25.57 0.87
CA LYS A 39 20.55 25.88 1.27
C LYS A 39 20.70 26.41 2.70
N TRP A 40 19.61 26.91 3.30
CA TRP A 40 19.58 27.52 4.64
C TRP A 40 18.92 26.62 5.69
N GLY A 41 18.79 25.32 5.44
CA GLY A 41 18.24 24.37 6.41
C GLY A 41 16.71 24.27 6.47
N GLY A 42 15.98 25.14 5.75
CA GLY A 42 14.53 24.99 5.55
C GLY A 42 14.15 23.83 4.63
N TYR A 43 12.85 23.56 4.49
CA TYR A 43 12.30 22.53 3.60
C TYR A 43 11.17 23.11 2.73
N VAL A 44 11.18 22.81 1.43
CA VAL A 44 10.13 23.23 0.47
C VAL A 44 9.37 22.00 0.01
N ILE A 45 8.05 22.01 0.17
CA ILE A 45 7.16 20.92 -0.24
C ILE A 45 6.97 20.93 -1.75
N ASP A 46 7.04 19.76 -2.35
CA ASP A 46 6.71 19.48 -3.75
C ASP A 46 5.36 18.75 -3.77
N TRP A 47 4.28 19.48 -4.08
CA TRP A 47 2.92 18.96 -4.05
C TRP A 47 2.69 17.80 -5.01
N ALA A 48 3.49 17.66 -6.07
CA ALA A 48 3.41 16.51 -6.98
C ALA A 48 3.85 15.19 -6.32
N LYS A 49 4.61 15.26 -5.21
CA LYS A 49 5.05 14.08 -4.43
C LYS A 49 4.19 13.80 -3.20
N VAL A 50 3.25 14.69 -2.89
CA VAL A 50 2.35 14.52 -1.75
C VAL A 50 1.28 13.50 -2.13
N ARG A 51 1.22 12.39 -1.38
CA ARG A 51 0.22 11.34 -1.58
C ARG A 51 -1.14 11.84 -1.10
N THR A 52 -2.16 11.65 -1.92
CA THR A 52 -3.56 11.89 -1.56
C THR A 52 -4.33 10.57 -1.54
N TYR A 53 -5.40 10.53 -0.76
CA TYR A 53 -6.33 9.40 -0.72
C TYR A 53 -7.64 9.88 -1.32
N VAL A 54 -7.88 9.52 -2.59
CA VAL A 54 -9.08 9.93 -3.32
C VAL A 54 -10.26 9.07 -2.85
N VAL A 55 -11.22 9.70 -2.20
CA VAL A 55 -12.46 9.05 -1.76
C VAL A 55 -13.53 9.28 -2.84
N PRO A 56 -14.14 8.22 -3.41
CA PRO A 56 -15.24 8.37 -4.35
C PRO A 56 -16.50 8.84 -3.62
N GLU A 57 -17.50 9.32 -4.37
CA GLU A 57 -18.77 9.66 -3.74
C GLU A 57 -19.56 8.40 -3.36
N LEU A 58 -20.00 8.33 -2.09
CA LEU A 58 -20.59 7.13 -1.47
C LEU A 58 -22.06 7.27 -1.09
N SER A 59 -22.68 8.44 -1.31
CA SER A 59 -24.06 8.72 -0.86
C SER A 59 -25.12 7.72 -1.38
N SER A 60 -24.91 7.09 -2.53
CA SER A 60 -25.80 6.07 -3.10
C SER A 60 -25.20 4.66 -3.12
N PHE A 61 -24.14 4.41 -2.35
CA PHE A 61 -23.42 3.15 -2.35
C PHE A 61 -23.99 2.16 -1.32
N HIS A 62 -24.55 1.05 -1.80
CA HIS A 62 -25.28 0.10 -0.96
C HIS A 62 -24.45 -1.12 -0.54
N LEU A 63 -23.25 -1.31 -1.11
CA LEU A 63 -22.40 -2.45 -0.77
C LEU A 63 -21.78 -2.25 0.61
N THR A 64 -21.87 -3.28 1.44
CA THR A 64 -21.28 -3.31 2.79
C THR A 64 -20.09 -4.28 2.80
N PRO A 65 -19.19 -4.21 3.79
CA PRO A 65 -18.07 -5.16 3.90
C PRO A 65 -18.50 -6.60 4.23
N PHE A 66 -19.80 -6.86 4.40
CA PHE A 66 -20.34 -8.16 4.75
C PHE A 66 -21.36 -8.65 3.72
N VAL A 67 -21.45 -9.97 3.60
CA VAL A 67 -22.45 -10.68 2.79
C VAL A 67 -23.28 -11.56 3.72
N ALA A 68 -24.58 -11.70 3.45
CA ALA A 68 -25.46 -12.54 4.26
C ALA A 68 -24.99 -14.02 4.25
N MET A 69 -24.93 -14.66 5.41
CA MET A 69 -24.43 -16.04 5.55
C MET A 69 -25.21 -17.08 4.73
N ARG A 70 -26.48 -16.80 4.43
CA ARG A 70 -27.32 -17.67 3.58
C ARG A 70 -26.84 -17.74 2.12
N ILE A 71 -26.04 -16.76 1.69
CA ILE A 71 -25.50 -16.72 0.32
C ILE A 71 -24.30 -17.66 0.27
N GLN A 72 -24.42 -18.72 -0.53
CA GLN A 72 -23.36 -19.70 -0.71
C GLN A 72 -22.15 -19.08 -1.43
N LYS A 73 -20.95 -19.42 -0.99
CA LYS A 73 -19.71 -18.98 -1.64
C LYS A 73 -19.58 -19.69 -2.98
N ARG A 74 -19.64 -18.92 -4.06
CA ARG A 74 -19.43 -19.43 -5.42
C ARG A 74 -17.94 -19.62 -5.70
N ARG A 75 -17.57 -20.72 -6.36
CA ARG A 75 -16.28 -20.89 -7.02
C ARG A 75 -16.48 -20.73 -8.52
N ASP A 76 -15.69 -19.88 -9.15
CA ASP A 76 -15.74 -19.71 -10.60
C ASP A 76 -15.03 -20.86 -11.31
N ASN A 77 -15.51 -21.18 -12.51
CA ASN A 77 -14.92 -22.18 -13.39
C ASN A 77 -14.58 -21.53 -14.73
N PHE A 78 -13.32 -21.67 -15.14
CA PHE A 78 -12.77 -21.06 -16.35
C PHE A 78 -12.47 -22.09 -17.45
N ALA A 79 -13.02 -23.31 -17.37
CA ALA A 79 -12.84 -24.33 -18.39
C ALA A 79 -13.36 -23.91 -19.79
N HIS A 80 -14.25 -22.92 -19.86
CA HIS A 80 -14.71 -22.32 -21.12
C HIS A 80 -13.67 -21.42 -21.80
N THR A 81 -12.64 -20.99 -21.06
CA THR A 81 -11.56 -20.15 -21.57
C THR A 81 -10.46 -21.02 -22.16
N GLU A 82 -9.77 -20.55 -23.19
CA GLU A 82 -8.67 -21.31 -23.82
C GLU A 82 -7.52 -21.61 -22.84
N THR A 83 -7.23 -20.66 -21.95
CA THR A 83 -6.14 -20.77 -20.98
C THR A 83 -6.57 -21.42 -19.65
N GLY A 84 -7.86 -21.72 -19.46
CA GLY A 84 -8.40 -22.21 -18.20
C GLY A 84 -8.36 -21.19 -17.06
N LYS A 85 -8.26 -19.88 -17.35
CA LYS A 85 -8.00 -18.81 -16.39
C LYS A 85 -8.97 -17.64 -16.52
N ALA A 86 -9.16 -16.92 -15.41
CA ALA A 86 -9.99 -15.71 -15.36
C ALA A 86 -9.47 -14.56 -16.21
N THR A 87 -8.16 -14.52 -16.44
CA THR A 87 -7.45 -13.42 -17.13
C THR A 87 -7.24 -13.71 -18.62
N ASP A 88 -8.06 -14.58 -19.21
CA ASP A 88 -7.96 -14.90 -20.63
C ASP A 88 -8.35 -13.70 -21.50
N GLY A 89 -7.45 -13.29 -22.39
CA GLY A 89 -7.64 -12.09 -23.21
C GLY A 89 -8.73 -12.23 -24.27
N LYS A 90 -8.87 -13.42 -24.88
CA LYS A 90 -9.89 -13.66 -25.92
C LYS A 90 -11.29 -13.64 -25.32
N GLU A 91 -11.46 -14.27 -24.17
CA GLU A 91 -12.72 -14.24 -23.43
C GLU A 91 -13.08 -12.84 -22.93
N TYR A 92 -12.11 -12.05 -22.49
CA TYR A 92 -12.33 -10.64 -22.19
C TYR A 92 -12.84 -9.87 -23.41
N ILE A 93 -12.18 -10.00 -24.57
CA ILE A 93 -12.59 -9.33 -25.81
C ILE A 93 -13.98 -9.78 -26.25
N ARG A 94 -14.28 -11.08 -26.14
CA ARG A 94 -15.60 -11.64 -26.46
C ARG A 94 -16.69 -10.98 -25.61
N LYS A 95 -16.53 -10.98 -24.28
CA LYS A 95 -17.47 -10.32 -23.35
C LYS A 95 -17.64 -8.83 -23.63
N TRP A 96 -16.53 -8.13 -23.88
CA TRP A 96 -16.57 -6.71 -24.21
C TRP A 96 -17.38 -6.41 -25.48
N LYS A 97 -17.27 -7.25 -26.53
CA LYS A 97 -18.09 -7.13 -27.75
C LYS A 97 -19.57 -7.39 -27.48
N GLU A 98 -19.88 -8.36 -26.62
CA GLU A 98 -21.25 -8.75 -26.26
C GLU A 98 -21.94 -7.69 -25.39
N GLU A 99 -21.23 -7.08 -24.45
CA GLU A 99 -21.76 -6.11 -23.48
C GLU A 99 -21.84 -4.66 -24.02
N GLY A 100 -21.57 -4.46 -25.31
CA GLY A 100 -21.75 -3.16 -25.96
C GLY A 100 -20.47 -2.32 -26.10
N GLY A 101 -19.31 -2.97 -26.24
CA GLY A 101 -18.02 -2.31 -26.47
C GLY A 101 -17.88 -1.56 -27.80
N ASN A 102 -18.84 -1.65 -28.71
CA ASN A 102 -18.83 -0.94 -30.00
C ASN A 102 -19.32 0.52 -29.91
N MET A 103 -19.07 1.22 -28.79
CA MET A 103 -19.26 2.68 -28.73
C MET A 103 -18.09 3.42 -29.37
#